data_AF-A0A7W0NP90-F1
#
_entry.id   AF-A0A7W0NP90-F1
#
_cell.length_a   1.000
_cell.length_b   1.000
_cell.length_c   1.000
_cell.angle_alpha   90.00
_cell.angle_beta   90.00
_cell.angle_gamma   90.00
#
_symmetry.space_group_name_H-M   'P 1'
#
loop_
_entity.id
_entity.type
_entity.pdbx_description
1 polymer ?
#
loop_
_entity_poly.entity_id
_entity_poly.type
_entity_poly.pdbx_seq_one_letter_code
_entity_poly.pdbx_strand_id
1 'polypeptide(L)'
;MVMRIQCVVVDAHDCPKLARFWAEALGWRVTYEDDHQSVVEPPEGSPEVDVAPDLLFVKVLDDKMAKNRLHLDLRPADDVKWTVLADPEGNEFCVLPPLEPESI
;
A
#
# COMPACT_ATOMS: atom_id res chain seq x y z
N MET A 1 -14.09 18.51 14.87
CA MET A 1 -12.78 17.89 14.60
C MET A 1 -13.02 16.79 13.58
N VAL A 2 -12.37 16.85 12.41
CA VAL A 2 -12.49 15.81 11.38
C VAL A 2 -11.35 14.82 11.53
N MET A 3 -11.63 13.52 11.36
CA MET A 3 -10.63 12.46 11.44
C MET A 3 -10.15 12.11 10.03
N ARG A 4 -8.87 11.71 9.91
CA ARG A 4 -8.28 11.16 8.69
C ARG A 4 -7.71 9.78 8.98
N ILE A 5 -7.62 8.93 7.96
CA ILE A 5 -6.92 7.65 8.07
C ILE A 5 -5.43 7.99 8.12
N GLN A 6 -4.76 7.62 9.21
CA GLN A 6 -3.32 7.82 9.35
C GLN A 6 -2.53 6.79 8.55
N CYS A 7 -2.84 5.51 8.75
CA CYS A 7 -2.11 4.41 8.15
C CYS A 7 -3.00 3.19 7.90
N VAL A 8 -2.59 2.37 6.95
CA VAL A 8 -3.04 0.99 6.78
C VAL A 8 -1.93 0.08 7.27
N VAL A 9 -2.23 -0.76 8.26
CA VAL A 9 -1.28 -1.70 8.84
C VAL A 9 -1.47 -3.08 8.22
N VAL A 10 -0.38 -3.68 7.78
CA VAL A 10 -0.34 -5.01 7.16
C VAL A 10 0.63 -5.88 7.94
N ASP A 11 0.12 -7.01 8.43
CA ASP A 11 0.95 -8.05 9.04
C ASP A 11 1.86 -8.67 7.97
N ALA A 12 3.14 -8.83 8.30
CA ALA A 12 4.18 -9.24 7.36
C ALA A 12 5.16 -10.23 8.00
N HIS A 13 5.73 -11.13 7.22
CA HIS A 13 6.87 -11.94 7.63
C HIS A 13 8.20 -11.22 7.34
N ASP A 14 8.27 -10.49 6.23
CA ASP A 14 9.42 -9.75 5.71
C ASP A 14 9.04 -8.29 5.40
N CYS A 15 9.00 -7.46 6.45
CA CYS A 15 8.63 -6.05 6.35
C CYS A 15 9.46 -5.27 5.33
N PRO A 16 10.82 -5.38 5.30
CA PRO A 16 11.63 -4.67 4.30
C PRO A 16 11.30 -5.04 2.86
N LYS A 17 10.99 -6.32 2.60
CA LYS A 17 10.62 -6.79 1.25
C LYS A 17 9.30 -6.19 0.79
N LEU A 18 8.28 -6.19 1.65
CA LEU A 18 7.00 -5.55 1.33
C LEU A 18 7.15 -4.04 1.18
N ALA A 19 7.88 -3.39 2.08
CA ALA A 19 8.09 -1.95 2.02
C ALA A 19 8.76 -1.52 0.70
N ARG A 20 9.78 -2.24 0.25
CA ARG A 20 10.45 -1.96 -1.03
C ARG A 20 9.52 -2.16 -2.23
N PHE A 21 8.76 -3.26 -2.24
CA PHE A 21 7.78 -3.52 -3.29
C PHE A 21 6.74 -2.41 -3.39
N TRP A 22 6.16 -2.01 -2.26
CA TRP A 22 5.10 -0.99 -2.23
C TRP A 22 5.65 0.42 -2.49
N ALA A 23 6.85 0.74 -2.02
CA ALA A 23 7.53 1.99 -2.36
C ALA A 23 7.75 2.11 -3.87
N GLU A 24 8.22 1.04 -4.53
CA GLU A 24 8.39 1.02 -6.00
C GLU A 24 7.05 1.13 -6.72
N ALA A 25 6.04 0.34 -6.33
CA ALA A 25 4.75 0.30 -6.99
C ALA A 25 3.99 1.64 -6.91
N LEU A 26 4.13 2.38 -5.81
CA LEU A 26 3.43 3.65 -5.58
C LEU A 26 4.29 4.88 -5.93
N GLY A 27 5.59 4.70 -6.21
CA GLY A 27 6.54 5.82 -6.27
C GLY A 27 6.71 6.52 -4.91
N TRP A 28 6.51 5.78 -3.82
CA TRP A 28 6.60 6.25 -2.43
C TRP A 28 7.99 5.95 -1.84
N ARG A 29 8.22 6.33 -0.58
CA ARG A 29 9.52 6.20 0.10
C ARG A 29 9.40 5.34 1.34
N VAL A 30 10.40 4.49 1.58
CA VAL A 30 10.57 3.85 2.89
C VAL A 30 11.16 4.89 3.84
N THR A 31 10.41 5.30 4.86
CA THR A 31 10.81 6.37 5.81
C THR A 31 11.30 5.83 7.15
N TYR A 32 10.91 4.60 7.48
CA TYR A 32 11.32 3.90 8.69
C TYR A 32 11.48 2.41 8.42
N GLU A 33 12.51 1.79 8.96
CA GLU A 33 12.77 0.35 8.90
C GLU A 33 13.55 -0.08 10.15
N ASP A 34 13.06 -1.11 10.84
CA ASP A 34 13.78 -1.84 11.87
C ASP A 34 13.47 -3.35 11.81
N ASP A 35 13.89 -4.12 12.83
CA ASP A 35 13.66 -5.57 12.88
C ASP A 35 12.18 -5.98 13.03
N HIS A 36 11.30 -5.04 13.37
CA HIS A 36 9.90 -5.29 13.68
C HIS A 36 8.93 -4.66 12.70
N GLN A 37 9.32 -3.62 11.97
CA GLN A 37 8.41 -2.93 11.07
C GLN A 37 9.12 -2.13 9.98
N SER A 38 8.33 -1.78 8.96
CA SER A 38 8.75 -0.85 7.90
C SER A 38 7.59 0.06 7.52
N VAL A 39 7.87 1.33 7.27
CA VAL A 39 6.86 2.35 6.92
C VAL A 39 7.16 2.89 5.54
N VAL A 40 6.12 2.98 4.71
CA VAL A 40 6.14 3.58 3.38
C VAL A 40 5.20 4.78 3.36
N GLU A 41 5.75 5.94 3.01
CA GLU A 41 5.04 7.22 2.98
C GLU A 41 5.16 7.88 1.61
N PRO A 42 4.22 8.77 1.24
CA PRO A 42 4.34 9.58 0.04
C PRO A 42 5.66 10.34 -0.09
N PRO A 43 6.05 10.75 -1.31
CA PRO A 43 7.20 11.62 -1.51
C PRO A 43 7.09 12.90 -0.68
N GLU A 44 8.21 13.34 -0.11
CA GLU A 44 8.25 14.56 0.70
C GLU A 44 7.80 15.78 -0.13
N GLY A 45 6.89 16.58 0.44
CA GLY A 45 6.34 17.77 -0.23
C GLY A 45 5.34 17.48 -1.35
N SER A 46 4.96 16.22 -1.58
CA SER A 46 3.92 15.86 -2.54
C SER A 46 2.52 16.24 -2.03
N PRO A 47 1.55 16.50 -2.94
CA PRO A 47 0.15 16.76 -2.56
C PRO A 47 -0.51 15.65 -1.73
N GLU A 48 0.06 14.45 -1.74
CA GLU A 48 -0.40 13.26 -1.04
C GLU A 48 -0.02 13.26 0.45
N VAL A 49 0.95 14.09 0.87
CA VAL A 49 1.33 14.23 2.28
C VAL A 49 0.11 14.70 3.09
N ASP A 50 -0.17 14.05 4.22
CA ASP A 50 -1.35 14.27 5.07
C ASP A 50 -2.72 14.00 4.41
N VAL A 51 -2.74 13.44 3.21
CA VAL A 51 -3.96 13.06 2.46
C VAL A 51 -4.04 11.55 2.29
N ALA A 52 -2.99 10.93 1.77
CA ALA A 52 -2.90 9.48 1.65
C ALA A 52 -2.45 8.86 2.99
N PRO A 53 -3.00 7.69 3.39
CA PRO A 53 -2.54 6.99 4.57
C PRO A 53 -1.18 6.32 4.31
N ASP A 54 -0.33 6.26 5.32
CA ASP A 54 0.93 5.52 5.27
C ASP A 54 0.66 4.01 5.12
N LEU A 55 1.58 3.26 4.51
CA LEU A 55 1.59 1.80 4.60
C LEU A 55 2.60 1.36 5.66
N LEU A 56 2.12 0.72 6.72
CA LEU A 56 2.93 0.18 7.80
C LEU A 56 2.92 -1.35 7.73
N PHE A 57 4.08 -1.96 7.56
CA PHE A 57 4.27 -3.41 7.61
C PHE A 57 4.80 -3.80 8.97
N VAL A 58 4.10 -4.67 9.70
CA VAL A 58 4.47 -5.11 11.05
C VAL A 58 4.82 -6.58 11.05
N LYS A 59 5.96 -6.93 11.64
CA LYS A 59 6.46 -8.30 11.68
C LYS A 59 5.58 -9.16 12.58
N VAL A 60 5.01 -10.20 12.01
CA VAL A 60 4.33 -11.28 12.73
C VAL A 60 5.00 -12.62 12.45
N LEU A 61 4.71 -13.62 13.29
CA LEU A 61 5.18 -14.99 13.10
C LEU A 61 4.07 -15.94 12.65
N ASP A 62 2.80 -15.50 12.74
CA ASP A 62 1.66 -16.30 12.35
C ASP A 62 1.59 -16.45 10.83
N ASP A 63 1.30 -17.66 10.36
CA ASP A 63 1.10 -17.91 8.94
C ASP A 63 -0.23 -17.32 8.46
N LYS A 64 -0.24 -16.85 7.22
CA LYS A 64 -1.46 -16.42 6.54
C LYS A 64 -2.42 -17.60 6.36
N MET A 65 -3.55 -17.58 7.07
CA MET A 65 -4.55 -18.65 6.99
C MET A 65 -5.61 -18.45 5.91
N ALA A 66 -5.87 -17.21 5.51
CA ALA A 66 -6.88 -16.88 4.51
C ALA A 66 -6.53 -15.57 3.77
N LYS A 67 -7.29 -15.27 2.72
CA LYS A 67 -7.22 -13.98 2.03
C LYS A 67 -7.52 -12.82 2.99
N ASN A 68 -6.92 -11.67 2.72
CA ASN A 68 -7.26 -10.44 3.43
C ASN A 68 -8.73 -10.10 3.19
N ARG A 69 -9.39 -9.57 4.22
CA ARG A 69 -10.77 -9.03 4.11
C ARG A 69 -10.79 -7.55 3.74
N LEU A 70 -9.60 -6.98 3.55
CA LEU A 70 -9.35 -5.62 3.09
C LEU A 70 -8.51 -5.71 1.82
N HIS A 71 -8.88 -4.89 0.84
CA HIS A 71 -8.20 -4.76 -0.44
C HIS A 71 -7.76 -3.31 -0.63
N LEU A 72 -6.56 -3.12 -1.16
CA LEU A 72 -6.11 -1.84 -1.67
C LEU A 72 -6.43 -1.79 -3.16
N ASP A 73 -7.13 -0.74 -3.58
CA ASP A 73 -7.50 -0.53 -4.97
C ASP A 73 -6.73 0.67 -5.51
N LEU A 74 -5.85 0.43 -6.48
CA LEU A 74 -4.92 1.40 -7.03
C LEU A 74 -5.35 1.81 -8.44
N ARG A 75 -4.97 3.01 -8.86
CA ARG A 75 -5.11 3.48 -10.25
C ARG A 75 -3.75 3.93 -10.76
N PRO A 76 -3.18 3.25 -11.77
CA PRO A 76 -1.95 3.71 -12.41
C PRO A 76 -2.25 4.84 -13.39
N ALA A 77 -1.20 5.52 -13.84
CA ALA A 77 -1.31 6.51 -14.91
C ALA A 77 -1.55 5.87 -16.29
N ASP A 78 -1.10 4.62 -16.46
CA ASP A 78 -1.25 3.88 -17.71
C ASP A 78 -2.64 3.24 -17.84
N ASP A 79 -3.08 3.01 -19.08
CA ASP A 79 -4.32 2.30 -19.35
C ASP A 79 -4.19 0.82 -19.03
N VAL A 80 -5.01 0.34 -18.10
CA VAL A 80 -5.03 -1.03 -17.62
C VAL A 80 -6.46 -1.53 -17.48
N LYS A 81 -6.67 -2.82 -17.76
CA LYS A 81 -7.91 -3.50 -17.38
C LYS A 81 -7.88 -3.78 -15.88
N TRP A 82 -9.07 -3.76 -15.27
CA TRP A 82 -9.19 -4.19 -13.87
C TRP A 82 -8.58 -5.56 -13.69
N THR A 83 -7.56 -5.63 -12.83
CA THR A 83 -6.78 -6.84 -12.58
C THR A 83 -6.49 -6.96 -11.10
N VAL A 84 -6.57 -8.17 -10.57
CA VAL A 84 -6.14 -8.50 -9.20
C VAL A 84 -4.69 -9.00 -9.27
N LEU A 85 -3.82 -8.36 -8.52
CA LEU A 85 -2.42 -8.74 -8.35
C LEU A 85 -2.16 -9.13 -6.89
N ALA A 86 -0.96 -9.63 -6.61
CA ALA A 86 -0.53 -9.93 -5.25
C ALA A 86 0.87 -9.38 -4.99
N ASP A 87 1.09 -8.91 -3.76
CA ASP A 87 2.42 -8.53 -3.29
C ASP A 87 3.30 -9.78 -3.04
N PRO A 88 4.59 -9.60 -2.66
CA PRO A 88 5.49 -10.72 -2.44
C PRO A 88 5.13 -11.69 -1.30
N GLU A 89 4.15 -11.37 -0.46
CA GLU A 89 3.60 -12.27 0.58
C GLU A 89 2.20 -12.78 0.24
N GLY A 90 1.71 -12.51 -0.98
CA GLY A 90 0.43 -13.01 -1.45
C GLY A 90 -0.77 -12.18 -0.98
N ASN A 91 -0.56 -10.95 -0.49
CA ASN A 91 -1.67 -10.04 -0.20
C ASN A 91 -2.22 -9.48 -1.51
N GLU A 92 -3.50 -9.73 -1.76
CA GLU A 92 -4.16 -9.30 -2.98
C GLU A 92 -4.50 -7.80 -2.96
N PHE A 93 -4.27 -7.13 -4.10
CA PHE A 93 -4.68 -5.75 -4.35
C PHE A 93 -5.23 -5.62 -5.77
N CYS A 94 -6.12 -4.65 -6.01
CA CYS A 94 -6.66 -4.41 -7.33
C CYS A 94 -5.93 -3.26 -8.00
N VAL A 95 -5.74 -3.39 -9.31
CA VAL A 95 -5.37 -2.28 -10.19
C VAL A 95 -6.58 -1.99 -11.06
N LEU A 96 -7.18 -0.82 -10.87
CA LEU A 96 -8.37 -0.35 -11.57
C LEU A 96 -7.98 0.50 -12.79
N PRO A 97 -8.83 0.55 -13.83
CA PRO A 97 -8.63 1.52 -14.90
C PRO A 97 -8.62 2.96 -14.35
N PRO A 98 -7.92 3.88 -15.02
CA PRO A 98 -7.94 5.30 -14.67
C PRO A 98 -9.38 5.83 -14.69
N LEU A 99 -9.64 6.88 -13.89
CA LEU A 99 -10.94 7.53 -13.91
C LEU A 99 -11.13 8.24 -15.25
N GLU A 100 -12.24 7.95 -15.94
CA GLU A 100 -12.64 8.77 -17.08
C GLU A 100 -12.94 10.19 -16.57
N PRO A 101 -12.53 11.26 -17.29
CA PRO A 101 -12.73 12.66 -16.87
C PRO A 101 -14.17 13.03 -16.52
N GLU A 102 -15.14 12.25 -16.99
CA GLU A 102 -16.59 12.44 -16.84
C GLU A 102 -17.16 11.76 -15.59
N SER A 103 -16.33 11.08 -14.79
CA SER A 103 -16.76 10.19 -13.70
C SER A 103 -16.73 10.82 -12.29
N ILE A 104 -16.42 12.11 -12.18
CA ILE A 104 -16.31 12.86 -10.90
C ILE A 104 -17.40 13.92 -10.80
#